data_AF-A0A7S3HIK6-F1
#
_entry.id   AF-A0A7S3HIK6-F1
#
_cell.length_a   1.000
_cell.length_b   1.000
_cell.length_c   1.000
_cell.angle_alpha   90.00
_cell.angle_beta   90.00
_cell.angle_gamma   90.00
#
_symmetry.space_group_name_H-M   'P 1'
#
loop_
_entity.id
_entity.type
_entity.pdbx_description
1 polymer ?
#
loop_
_entity_poly.entity_id
_entity_poly.type
_entity_poly.pdbx_seq_one_letter_code
_entity_poly.pdbx_strand_id
1 'polypeptide(L)'
;SDRGSNESVGGTVDTAGQSTLELDLELLMDMWLQKIAILDKAQELKVIEREQERASFCVEVGLDPDPSDHAGGWTEVDHDTFVKIYRKAQVTGMQRKRMLEILKAELPHVALDVLLTHEEWYRKMKLLSSKYRESEAVYCTTRQDLIAQAKANLLEHRAHKLELLERLRESEMHEKHRAEIHARLSELHAAKE
;
A
#
# COMPACT_ATOMS: atom_id res chain seq x y z
N SER A 1 -5.12 54.12 49.06
CA SER A 1 -5.00 53.63 47.68
C SER A 1 -3.54 53.44 47.38
N ASP A 2 -3.09 52.19 47.30
CA ASP A 2 -1.95 51.81 46.45
C ASP A 2 -1.99 50.30 46.27
N ARG A 3 -2.27 49.87 45.03
CA ARG A 3 -2.22 48.47 44.60
C ARG A 3 -0.98 48.34 43.73
N GLY A 4 0.06 47.75 44.31
CA GLY A 4 1.29 47.39 43.61
C GLY A 4 1.04 46.28 42.60
N SER A 5 1.44 46.59 41.38
CA SER A 5 1.61 45.78 40.17
C SER A 5 1.84 44.29 40.38
N ASN A 6 0.99 43.47 39.76
CA ASN A 6 1.22 42.04 39.59
C ASN A 6 2.02 41.85 38.29
N GLU A 7 3.21 41.26 38.41
CA GLU A 7 4.10 40.94 37.30
C GLU A 7 3.47 39.90 36.37
N SER A 8 3.49 40.17 35.07
CA SER A 8 3.23 39.18 34.02
C SER A 8 4.53 38.99 33.25
N VAL A 9 5.41 38.13 33.77
CA VAL A 9 6.57 37.61 33.03
C VAL A 9 6.02 36.62 32.01
N GLY A 10 5.66 37.13 30.83
CA GLY A 10 5.33 36.34 29.67
C GLY A 10 6.60 35.64 29.19
N GLY A 11 6.73 34.35 29.55
CA GLY A 11 7.75 33.48 28.97
C GLY A 11 7.52 33.36 27.47
N THR A 12 8.45 33.90 26.69
CA THR A 12 8.60 33.61 25.28
C THR A 12 8.92 32.12 25.12
N VAL A 13 7.90 31.33 24.80
CA VAL A 13 8.06 29.94 24.40
C VAL A 13 8.78 29.93 23.06
N ASP A 14 9.93 29.27 23.04
CA ASP A 14 10.86 29.18 21.92
C ASP A 14 10.18 28.63 20.64
N THR A 15 9.87 29.53 19.71
CA THR A 15 9.35 29.22 18.37
C THR A 15 10.37 28.48 17.49
N ALA A 16 11.66 28.63 17.79
CA ALA A 16 12.75 27.97 17.06
C ALA A 16 12.76 26.43 17.27
N GLY A 17 12.42 25.98 18.48
CA GLY A 17 12.29 24.54 18.78
C GLY A 17 11.07 23.91 18.11
N GLN A 18 9.94 24.63 18.00
CA GLN A 18 8.75 24.13 17.31
C GLN A 18 8.94 24.04 15.79
N SER A 19 9.69 24.97 15.18
CA SER A 19 9.91 25.02 13.73
C SER A 19 10.83 23.92 13.19
N THR A 20 11.90 23.55 13.90
CA THR A 20 12.75 22.40 13.51
C THR A 20 12.04 21.07 13.68
N LEU A 21 11.12 21.02 14.64
CA LEU A 21 10.36 19.84 15.02
C LEU A 21 9.24 19.45 14.03
N GLU A 22 8.63 20.42 13.34
CA GLU A 22 7.65 20.15 12.27
C GLU A 22 8.35 19.60 11.02
N LEU A 23 9.56 20.09 10.73
CA LEU A 23 10.38 19.67 9.59
C LEU A 23 10.73 18.16 9.61
N ASP A 24 11.02 17.59 10.79
CA ASP A 24 11.39 16.17 10.93
C ASP A 24 10.22 15.21 10.65
N LEU A 25 9.00 15.61 11.01
CA LEU A 25 7.81 14.77 10.83
C LEU A 25 7.32 14.81 9.38
N GLU A 26 7.42 15.97 8.73
CA GLU A 26 7.17 16.13 7.30
C GLU A 26 8.13 15.25 6.49
N LEU A 27 9.43 15.29 6.78
CA LEU A 27 10.41 14.46 6.09
C LEU A 27 10.14 12.95 6.27
N LEU A 28 9.76 12.52 7.48
CA LEU A 28 9.41 11.13 7.76
C LEU A 28 8.15 10.71 6.99
N MET A 29 7.15 11.59 6.91
CA MET A 29 5.92 11.35 6.15
C MET A 29 6.20 11.25 4.65
N ASP A 30 7.00 12.17 4.10
CA ASP A 30 7.39 12.17 2.70
C ASP A 30 8.13 10.90 2.30
N MET A 31 9.04 10.42 3.16
CA MET A 31 9.74 9.15 2.94
C MET A 31 8.75 7.97 2.82
N TRP A 32 7.73 7.90 3.69
CA TRP A 32 6.73 6.84 3.63
C TRP A 32 5.81 6.95 2.41
N LEU A 33 5.38 8.17 2.09
CA LEU A 33 4.60 8.43 0.87
C LEU A 33 5.38 8.03 -0.37
N GLN A 34 6.68 8.32 -0.43
CA GLN A 34 7.55 7.92 -1.53
C GLN A 34 7.66 6.40 -1.65
N LYS A 35 7.82 5.67 -0.54
CA LYS A 35 7.85 4.19 -0.55
C LYS A 35 6.55 3.59 -1.10
N ILE A 36 5.40 4.13 -0.69
CA ILE A 36 4.09 3.70 -1.19
C ILE A 36 3.96 4.04 -2.68
N ALA A 37 4.37 5.24 -3.11
CA ALA A 37 4.32 5.65 -4.50
C ALA A 37 5.19 4.76 -5.42
N ILE A 38 6.37 4.34 -4.95
CA ILE A 38 7.22 3.39 -5.69
C ILE A 38 6.51 2.04 -5.84
N LEU A 39 5.88 1.53 -4.78
CA LEU A 39 5.12 0.29 -4.82
C LEU A 39 3.92 0.39 -5.78
N ASP A 40 3.16 1.48 -5.69
CA ASP A 40 1.98 1.73 -6.54
C ASP A 40 2.39 1.82 -8.02
N LYS A 41 3.51 2.48 -8.33
CA LYS A 41 4.08 2.54 -9.69
C LYS A 41 4.55 1.16 -10.19
N ALA A 42 5.17 0.36 -9.33
CA ALA A 42 5.57 -1.00 -9.70
C ALA A 42 4.35 -1.88 -10.02
N GLN A 43 3.25 -1.72 -9.29
CA GLN A 43 2.01 -2.42 -9.57
C GLN A 43 1.34 -1.95 -10.87
N GLU A 44 1.36 -0.65 -11.16
CA GLU A 44 0.87 -0.10 -12.42
C GLU A 44 1.60 -0.72 -13.62
N LEU A 45 2.94 -0.82 -13.56
CA LEU A 45 3.73 -1.47 -14.60
C LEU A 45 3.34 -2.94 -14.81
N LYS A 46 3.04 -3.68 -13.73
CA LYS A 46 2.56 -5.07 -13.84
C LYS A 46 1.17 -5.17 -14.46
N VAL A 47 0.28 -4.20 -14.22
CA VAL A 47 -1.02 -4.15 -14.88
C VAL A 47 -0.84 -3.91 -16.38
N ILE A 48 0.06 -3.00 -16.77
CA ILE A 48 0.40 -2.76 -18.17
C ILE A 48 0.98 -4.03 -18.81
N GLU A 49 1.93 -4.70 -18.15
CA GLU A 49 2.52 -5.96 -18.61
C GLU A 49 1.43 -7.04 -18.81
N ARG A 50 0.48 -7.16 -17.88
CA ARG A 50 -0.65 -8.09 -18.00
C ARG A 50 -1.49 -7.82 -19.25
N GLU A 51 -1.87 -6.57 -19.48
CA GLU A 51 -2.70 -6.22 -20.65
C GLU A 51 -1.92 -6.42 -21.95
N GLN A 52 -0.61 -6.14 -21.97
CA GLN A 52 0.26 -6.41 -23.11
C GLN A 52 0.38 -7.91 -23.40
N GLU A 53 0.64 -8.74 -22.38
CA GLU A 53 0.69 -10.20 -22.52
C GLU A 53 -0.65 -10.76 -23.02
N ARG A 54 -1.77 -10.26 -22.49
CA ARG A 54 -3.11 -10.64 -22.92
C ARG A 54 -3.34 -10.26 -24.39
N ALA A 55 -3.08 -9.01 -24.75
CA ALA A 55 -3.32 -8.51 -26.10
C ALA A 55 -2.44 -9.23 -27.13
N SER A 56 -1.15 -9.40 -26.85
CA SER A 56 -0.22 -10.15 -27.71
C SER A 56 -0.73 -11.54 -28.01
N PHE A 57 -1.20 -12.24 -26.97
CA PHE A 57 -1.69 -13.59 -27.13
C PHE A 57 -3.04 -13.66 -27.87
N CYS A 58 -3.97 -12.73 -27.62
CA CYS A 58 -5.21 -12.65 -28.42
C CYS A 58 -4.88 -12.51 -29.92
N VAL A 59 -3.93 -11.65 -30.28
CA VAL A 59 -3.47 -11.48 -31.66
C VAL A 59 -2.86 -12.78 -32.22
N GLU A 60 -2.04 -13.49 -31.43
CA GLU A 60 -1.44 -14.78 -31.83
C GLU A 60 -2.48 -15.84 -32.18
N VAL A 61 -3.60 -15.89 -31.44
CA VAL A 61 -4.69 -16.84 -31.70
C VAL A 61 -5.75 -16.29 -32.68
N GLY A 62 -5.51 -15.13 -33.28
CA GLY A 62 -6.41 -14.51 -34.27
C GLY A 62 -7.70 -13.92 -33.68
N LEU A 63 -7.70 -13.59 -32.39
CA LEU A 63 -8.80 -12.92 -31.69
C LEU A 63 -8.51 -11.42 -31.56
N ASP A 64 -9.58 -10.62 -31.55
CA ASP A 64 -9.49 -9.19 -31.28
C ASP A 64 -9.13 -8.97 -29.80
N PRO A 65 -8.07 -8.22 -29.48
CA PRO A 65 -7.71 -7.88 -28.10
C PRO A 65 -8.67 -6.80 -27.54
N ASP A 66 -9.97 -7.09 -27.46
CA ASP A 66 -10.92 -6.24 -26.76
C ASP A 66 -10.77 -6.44 -25.24
N PRO A 67 -10.39 -5.41 -24.47
CA PRO A 67 -10.21 -5.53 -23.03
C PRO A 67 -11.51 -5.88 -22.29
N SER A 68 -12.68 -5.56 -22.85
CA SER A 68 -14.00 -5.85 -22.30
C SER A 68 -14.50 -7.26 -22.61
N ASP A 69 -13.88 -7.93 -23.59
CA ASP A 69 -14.29 -9.26 -24.02
C ASP A 69 -13.67 -10.35 -23.13
N HIS A 70 -14.50 -10.84 -22.22
CA HIS A 70 -14.21 -11.96 -21.33
C HIS A 70 -14.58 -13.32 -21.94
N ALA A 71 -15.27 -13.32 -23.09
CA ALA A 71 -15.75 -14.51 -23.78
C ALA A 71 -14.86 -14.91 -24.96
N GLY A 72 -13.94 -14.05 -25.42
CA GLY A 72 -12.99 -14.37 -26.50
C GLY A 72 -13.64 -14.44 -27.88
N GLY A 73 -14.57 -13.53 -28.16
CA GLY A 73 -15.35 -13.45 -29.40
C GLY A 73 -16.55 -14.39 -29.44
N TRP A 74 -16.76 -15.17 -28.38
CA TRP A 74 -17.88 -16.09 -28.26
C TRP A 74 -19.12 -15.42 -27.64
N THR A 75 -20.29 -15.96 -27.93
CA THR A 75 -21.49 -15.60 -27.19
C THR A 75 -21.36 -16.05 -25.73
N GLU A 76 -21.95 -15.32 -24.80
CA GLU A 76 -21.93 -15.70 -23.37
C GLU A 76 -22.47 -17.11 -23.14
N VAL A 77 -23.51 -17.50 -23.88
CA VAL A 77 -24.15 -18.83 -23.79
C VAL A 77 -23.20 -19.94 -24.23
N ASP A 78 -22.53 -19.77 -25.36
CA ASP A 78 -21.58 -20.76 -25.88
C ASP A 78 -20.34 -20.83 -24.98
N HIS A 79 -19.84 -19.67 -24.51
CA HIS A 79 -18.73 -19.59 -23.59
C HIS A 79 -19.04 -20.30 -22.26
N ASP A 80 -20.23 -20.07 -21.68
CA ASP A 80 -20.65 -20.72 -20.44
C ASP A 80 -20.75 -22.24 -20.60
N THR A 81 -21.28 -22.70 -21.74
CA THR A 81 -21.35 -24.13 -22.07
C THR A 81 -19.94 -24.72 -22.15
N PHE A 82 -19.04 -24.04 -22.85
CA PHE A 82 -17.63 -24.40 -22.92
C PHE A 82 -17.00 -24.49 -21.52
N VAL A 83 -17.15 -23.47 -20.68
CA VAL A 83 -16.57 -23.41 -19.33
C VAL A 83 -17.09 -24.53 -18.44
N LYS A 84 -18.40 -24.83 -18.48
CA LYS A 84 -19.00 -25.93 -17.71
C LYS A 84 -18.37 -27.27 -18.09
N ILE A 85 -18.25 -27.55 -19.38
CA ILE A 85 -17.67 -28.81 -19.89
C ILE A 85 -16.17 -28.87 -19.58
N TYR A 86 -15.43 -27.78 -19.80
CA TYR A 86 -14.00 -27.69 -19.52
C TYR A 86 -13.70 -27.92 -18.02
N ARG A 87 -14.45 -27.27 -17.12
CA ARG A 87 -14.30 -27.46 -15.66
C ARG A 87 -14.60 -28.91 -15.26
N LYS A 88 -15.68 -29.50 -15.78
CA LYS A 88 -16.01 -30.90 -15.54
C LYS A 88 -14.90 -31.83 -16.03
N ALA A 89 -14.34 -31.57 -17.21
CA ALA A 89 -13.24 -32.33 -17.77
C ALA A 89 -11.98 -32.28 -16.89
N GLN A 90 -11.62 -31.09 -16.38
CA GLN A 90 -10.49 -30.92 -15.46
C GLN A 90 -10.67 -31.67 -14.14
N VAL A 91 -11.86 -31.59 -13.52
CA VAL A 91 -12.15 -32.26 -12.23
C VAL A 91 -12.16 -33.78 -12.38
N THR A 92 -12.66 -34.29 -13.51
CA THR A 92 -12.79 -35.75 -13.75
C THR A 92 -11.56 -36.38 -14.39
N GLY A 93 -10.51 -35.60 -14.68
CA GLY A 93 -9.33 -36.09 -15.40
C GLY A 93 -9.66 -36.57 -16.83
N MET A 94 -10.67 -35.98 -17.47
CA MET A 94 -11.12 -36.36 -18.80
C MET A 94 -10.05 -36.07 -19.84
N GLN A 95 -9.81 -37.03 -20.74
CA GLN A 95 -8.90 -36.83 -21.87
C GLN A 95 -9.41 -35.69 -22.78
N ARG A 96 -8.48 -34.86 -23.28
CA ARG A 96 -8.77 -33.72 -24.18
C ARG A 96 -9.63 -34.12 -25.38
N LYS A 97 -9.36 -35.27 -25.99
CA LYS A 97 -10.15 -35.80 -27.12
C LYS A 97 -11.63 -35.95 -26.75
N ARG A 98 -11.92 -36.59 -25.62
CA ARG A 98 -13.30 -36.81 -25.14
C ARG A 98 -13.99 -35.50 -24.76
N MET A 99 -13.26 -34.54 -24.19
CA MET A 99 -13.79 -33.21 -23.92
C MET A 99 -14.22 -32.50 -25.21
N LEU A 100 -13.39 -32.55 -26.26
CA LEU A 100 -13.70 -31.95 -27.57
C LEU A 100 -14.89 -32.64 -28.25
N GLU A 101 -15.01 -33.97 -28.13
CA GLU A 101 -16.17 -34.72 -28.61
C GLU A 101 -17.47 -34.26 -27.94
N ILE A 102 -17.46 -34.06 -26.62
CA ILE A 102 -18.63 -33.54 -25.87
C ILE A 102 -18.92 -32.10 -26.28
N LEU A 103 -17.91 -31.25 -26.37
CA LEU A 103 -18.07 -29.86 -26.82
C LEU A 103 -18.69 -29.79 -28.21
N LYS A 104 -18.26 -30.65 -29.15
CA LYS A 104 -18.81 -30.67 -30.50
C LYS A 104 -20.25 -31.19 -30.55
N ALA A 105 -20.65 -32.04 -29.62
CA ALA A 105 -22.03 -32.49 -29.48
C ALA A 105 -22.95 -31.40 -28.90
N GLU A 106 -22.46 -30.63 -27.91
CA GLU A 106 -23.22 -29.56 -27.24
C GLU A 106 -23.23 -28.24 -28.04
N LEU A 107 -22.20 -28.00 -28.86
CA LEU A 107 -22.03 -26.81 -29.70
C LEU A 107 -21.88 -27.23 -31.17
N PRO A 108 -22.91 -27.81 -31.79
CA PRO A 108 -22.81 -28.36 -33.14
C PRO A 108 -22.53 -27.28 -34.21
N HIS A 109 -23.00 -26.05 -33.97
CA HIS A 109 -22.80 -24.89 -34.85
C HIS A 109 -21.36 -24.36 -34.85
N VAL A 110 -20.56 -24.66 -33.82
CA VAL A 110 -19.18 -24.20 -33.72
C VAL A 110 -18.24 -25.19 -34.42
N ALA A 111 -17.39 -24.71 -35.32
CA ALA A 111 -16.42 -25.55 -36.01
C ALA A 111 -15.32 -26.07 -35.06
N LEU A 112 -14.71 -27.23 -35.38
CA LEU A 112 -13.76 -27.90 -34.48
C LEU A 112 -12.46 -27.11 -34.30
N ASP A 113 -11.98 -26.47 -35.36
CA ASP A 113 -10.86 -25.53 -35.34
C ASP A 113 -11.14 -24.35 -34.40
N VAL A 114 -12.33 -23.76 -34.46
CA VAL A 114 -12.74 -22.68 -33.55
C VAL A 114 -12.77 -23.15 -32.09
N LEU A 115 -13.25 -24.36 -31.83
CA LEU A 115 -13.20 -24.98 -30.50
C LEU A 115 -11.77 -25.15 -29.97
N LEU A 116 -10.84 -25.55 -30.83
CA LEU A 116 -9.43 -25.73 -30.47
C LEU A 116 -8.77 -24.39 -30.13
N THR A 117 -8.99 -23.37 -30.97
CA THR A 117 -8.50 -22.01 -30.75
C THR A 117 -9.03 -21.44 -29.44
N HIS A 118 -10.33 -21.59 -29.18
CA HIS A 118 -10.96 -21.12 -27.94
C HIS A 118 -10.43 -21.84 -26.70
N GLU A 119 -10.18 -23.16 -26.80
CA GLU A 119 -9.60 -23.94 -25.71
C GLU A 119 -8.18 -23.49 -25.37
N GLU A 120 -7.36 -23.30 -26.38
CA GLU A 120 -6.01 -22.76 -26.22
C GLU A 120 -6.05 -21.36 -25.60
N TRP A 121 -6.95 -20.51 -26.10
CA TRP A 121 -7.12 -19.18 -25.58
C TRP A 121 -7.50 -19.17 -24.10
N TYR A 122 -8.55 -19.93 -23.75
CA TYR A 122 -9.06 -20.01 -22.39
C TYR A 122 -8.01 -20.54 -21.41
N ARG A 123 -7.24 -21.55 -21.83
CA ARG A 123 -6.16 -22.13 -21.01
C ARG A 123 -5.10 -21.08 -20.67
N LYS A 124 -4.68 -20.29 -21.66
CA LYS A 124 -3.71 -19.21 -21.46
C LYS A 124 -4.29 -18.08 -20.61
N MET A 125 -5.52 -17.65 -20.87
CA MET A 125 -6.19 -16.62 -20.06
C MET A 125 -6.31 -17.03 -18.59
N LYS A 126 -6.65 -18.30 -18.33
CA LYS A 126 -6.70 -18.85 -16.97
C LYS A 126 -5.33 -18.83 -16.29
N LEU A 127 -4.27 -19.18 -17.02
CA LEU A 127 -2.90 -19.13 -16.52
C LEU A 127 -2.47 -17.70 -16.18
N LEU A 128 -2.71 -16.74 -17.08
CA LEU A 128 -2.43 -15.32 -16.85
C LEU A 128 -3.23 -14.80 -15.65
N SER A 129 -4.53 -15.10 -15.58
CA SER A 129 -5.37 -14.72 -14.44
C SER A 129 -4.80 -15.24 -13.12
N SER A 130 -4.29 -16.48 -13.08
CA SER A 130 -3.65 -17.04 -11.89
C SER A 130 -2.34 -16.30 -11.54
N LYS A 131 -1.44 -16.12 -12.53
CA LYS A 131 -0.14 -15.43 -12.37
C LYS A 131 -0.33 -14.03 -11.75
N TYR A 132 -1.27 -13.26 -12.27
CA TYR A 132 -1.46 -11.87 -11.83
C TYR A 132 -2.30 -11.75 -10.56
N ARG A 133 -3.19 -12.71 -10.27
CA ARG A 133 -3.94 -12.74 -9.00
C ARG A 133 -3.01 -12.88 -7.80
N GLU A 134 -2.00 -13.75 -7.91
CA GLU A 134 -0.99 -13.91 -6.85
C GLU A 134 -0.18 -12.61 -6.67
N SER A 135 0.22 -11.97 -7.77
CA SER A 135 0.93 -10.68 -7.71
C SER A 135 0.08 -9.57 -7.08
N GLU A 136 -1.22 -9.50 -7.39
CA GLU A 136 -2.15 -8.53 -6.82
C GLU A 136 -2.36 -8.76 -5.32
N ALA A 137 -2.48 -10.01 -4.88
CA ALA A 137 -2.58 -10.35 -3.46
C ALA A 137 -1.32 -9.92 -2.68
N VAL A 138 -0.13 -10.14 -3.25
CA VAL A 138 1.14 -9.69 -2.67
C VAL A 138 1.19 -8.17 -2.58
N TYR A 139 0.79 -7.45 -3.63
CA TYR A 139 0.74 -5.99 -3.64
C TYR A 139 -0.19 -5.45 -2.54
N CYS A 140 -1.41 -5.97 -2.45
CA CYS A 140 -2.40 -5.55 -1.46
C CYS A 140 -1.88 -5.72 -0.02
N THR A 141 -1.28 -6.87 0.28
CA THR A 141 -0.71 -7.16 1.60
C THR A 141 0.47 -6.23 1.90
N THR A 142 1.43 -6.14 0.97
CA THR A 142 2.64 -5.30 1.13
C THR A 142 2.27 -3.83 1.34
N ARG A 143 1.27 -3.33 0.60
CA ARG A 143 0.81 -1.95 0.74
C ARG A 143 0.17 -1.69 2.11
N GLN A 144 -0.64 -2.63 2.59
CA GLN A 144 -1.24 -2.55 3.93
C GLN A 144 -0.17 -2.56 5.02
N ASP A 145 0.86 -3.42 4.87
CA ASP A 145 1.98 -3.49 5.81
C ASP A 145 2.79 -2.20 5.84
N LEU A 146 3.09 -1.60 4.68
CA LEU A 146 3.77 -0.30 4.62
C LEU A 146 2.96 0.80 5.31
N ILE A 147 1.65 0.83 5.12
CA ILE A 147 0.77 1.80 5.80
C ILE A 147 0.76 1.57 7.32
N ALA A 148 0.70 0.31 7.76
CA ALA A 148 0.74 -0.04 9.17
C ALA A 148 2.07 0.36 9.81
N GLN A 149 3.20 0.07 9.15
CA GLN A 149 4.54 0.46 9.59
C GLN A 149 4.68 1.99 9.64
N ALA A 150 4.22 2.70 8.62
CA ALA A 150 4.24 4.17 8.60
C ALA A 150 3.48 4.75 9.80
N LYS A 151 2.28 4.24 10.09
CA LYS A 151 1.48 4.65 11.26
C LYS A 151 2.19 4.38 12.58
N ALA A 152 2.75 3.17 12.73
CA ALA A 152 3.46 2.79 13.94
C ALA A 152 4.67 3.70 14.19
N ASN A 153 5.49 3.92 13.16
CA ASN A 153 6.69 4.74 13.27
C ASN A 153 6.36 6.22 13.51
N LEU A 154 5.28 6.75 12.92
CA LEU A 154 4.83 8.12 13.19
C LEU A 154 4.36 8.28 14.65
N LEU A 155 3.68 7.27 15.19
CA LEU A 155 3.25 7.28 16.60
C LEU A 155 4.44 7.19 17.55
N GLU A 156 5.38 6.28 17.28
CA GLU A 156 6.62 6.12 18.06
C GLU A 156 7.45 7.40 18.05
N HIS A 157 7.63 8.00 16.86
CA HIS A 157 8.36 9.26 16.72
C HIS A 157 7.70 10.40 17.51
N ARG A 158 6.37 10.50 17.48
CA ARG A 158 5.63 11.48 18.30
C ARG A 158 5.80 11.22 19.80
N ALA A 159 5.74 9.97 20.24
CA ALA A 159 5.89 9.60 21.64
C ALA A 159 7.31 9.92 22.16
N HIS A 160 8.35 9.49 21.44
CA HIS A 160 9.74 9.78 21.77
C HIS A 160 10.00 11.30 21.83
N LYS A 161 9.40 12.06 20.92
CA LYS A 161 9.51 13.51 20.90
C LYS A 161 8.84 14.18 22.10
N LEU A 162 7.68 13.71 22.54
CA LEU A 162 7.04 14.20 23.75
C LEU A 162 7.91 13.94 24.99
N GLU A 163 8.48 12.74 25.09
CA GLU A 163 9.40 12.38 26.16
C GLU A 163 10.65 13.29 26.19
N LEU A 164 11.23 13.60 25.03
CA LEU A 164 12.38 14.51 24.94
C LEU A 164 12.03 15.93 25.44
N LEU A 165 10.85 16.44 25.07
CA LEU A 165 10.37 17.75 25.52
C LEU A 165 10.13 17.79 27.03
N GLU A 166 9.62 16.71 27.61
CA GLU A 166 9.46 16.58 29.07
C GLU A 166 10.81 16.61 29.78
N ARG A 167 11.80 15.83 29.31
CA ARG A 167 13.16 15.82 29.87
C ARG A 167 13.84 17.20 29.78
N LEU A 168 13.66 17.92 28.68
CA LEU A 168 14.20 19.28 28.54
C LEU A 168 13.59 20.24 29.55
N ARG A 169 12.26 20.20 29.74
CA ARG A 169 11.57 21.02 30.76
C ARG A 169 12.04 20.69 32.16
N GLU A 170 12.20 19.42 32.49
CA GLU A 170 12.73 18.99 33.79
C GLU A 170 14.15 19.52 34.00
N SER A 171 15.02 19.42 32.99
CA SER A 171 16.38 19.94 33.05
C SER A 171 16.41 21.46 33.24
N GLU A 172 15.56 22.21 32.55
CA GLU A 172 15.43 23.66 32.72
C GLU A 172 14.97 24.04 34.13
N MET A 173 13.98 23.31 34.67
CA MET A 173 13.49 23.52 36.03
C MET A 173 14.58 23.21 37.06
N HIS A 174 15.34 22.14 36.88
CA HIS A 174 16.48 21.81 37.72
C HIS A 174 17.57 22.88 37.67
N GLU A 175 17.86 23.42 36.50
CA GLU A 175 18.88 24.46 36.37
C GLU A 175 18.45 25.78 36.99
N LYS A 176 17.18 26.18 36.80
CA LYS A 176 16.60 27.34 37.50
C LYS A 176 16.70 27.17 39.02
N HIS A 177 16.32 26.01 39.53
CA HIS A 177 16.41 25.73 40.96
C HIS A 177 17.85 25.76 41.48
N ARG A 178 18.81 25.21 40.72
CA ARG A 178 20.24 25.26 41.03
C ARG A 178 20.72 26.71 41.12
N ALA A 179 20.34 27.55 40.16
CA ALA A 179 20.69 28.96 40.13
C ALA A 179 20.11 29.73 41.33
N GLU A 180 18.86 29.46 41.72
CA GLU A 180 18.22 30.04 42.90
C GLU A 180 18.96 29.70 44.20
N ILE A 181 19.37 28.45 44.37
CA ILE A 181 20.16 28.02 45.54
C ILE A 181 21.50 28.75 45.56
N HIS A 182 22.21 28.82 44.42
CA HIS A 182 23.49 29.53 44.32
C HIS A 182 23.35 31.02 44.66
N ALA A 183 22.29 31.68 44.19
CA ALA A 183 22.01 33.07 44.51
C ALA A 183 21.83 33.27 46.02
N ARG A 184 20.97 32.46 46.67
CA ARG A 184 20.75 32.52 48.12
C ARG A 184 22.00 32.25 48.95
N LEU A 185 22.83 31.29 48.53
CA LEU A 185 24.09 31.02 49.22
C LEU A 185 25.06 32.20 49.11
N SER A 186 25.15 32.83 47.93
CA SER A 186 26.00 34.00 47.70
C SER A 186 25.58 35.18 48.59
N GLU A 187 24.27 35.43 48.71
CA GLU A 187 23.72 36.46 49.61
C GLU A 187 24.05 36.20 51.08
N LEU A 188 23.92 34.95 51.54
CA LEU A 188 24.24 34.57 52.92
C LEU A 188 25.74 34.67 53.23
N HIS A 189 26.60 34.41 52.24
CA HIS A 189 28.04 34.61 52.38
C HIS A 189 28.40 36.10 52.48
N ALA A 190 27.81 36.94 51.61
CA ALA A 190 28.01 38.38 51.65
C ALA A 190 27.49 39.03 52.95
N ALA A 191 26.43 38.48 53.55
CA ALA A 191 25.89 38.97 54.83
C ALA A 191 26.70 38.57 56.07
N LYS A 192 27.68 37.67 55.94
CA LYS A 192 28.57 37.22 57.04
C LYS A 192 29.92 37.92 57.06
N GLU A 193 30.27 38.64 56.00
CA GLU A 193 31.45 39.51 55.92
C GLU A 193 31.11 40.92 56.42
#